data_AF-A0A849QIJ5-F1
#
_entry.id   AF-A0A849QIJ5-F1
#
_cell.length_a   1.000
_cell.length_b   1.000
_cell.length_c   1.000
_cell.angle_alpha   90.00
_cell.angle_beta   90.00
_cell.angle_gamma   90.00
#
_symmetry.space_group_name_H-M   'P 1'
#
loop_
_entity.id
_entity.type
_entity.pdbx_description
1 polymer ?
#
loop_
_entity_poly.entity_id
_entity_poly.type
_entity_poly.pdbx_seq_one_letter_code
_entity_poly.pdbx_strand_id
1 'polypeptide(L)' 'MSETTTIPLTKETRDLLKKHGRKGETYDQLIRRLMEVAEQLEFAERQKRILAEEEFTPLGEV' A
#
# COMPACT_ATOMS: atom_id res chain seq x y z
N MET A 1 -16.56 9.54 -16.26
CA MET A 1 -15.22 10.10 -15.99
C MET A 1 -15.11 10.24 -14.48
N SER A 2 -14.07 9.66 -13.87
CA SER A 2 -13.84 9.77 -12.43
C SER A 2 -13.51 11.22 -12.08
N GLU A 3 -14.21 11.77 -11.09
CA GLU A 3 -14.01 13.13 -10.60
C GLU A 3 -12.58 13.26 -10.02
N THR A 4 -11.80 14.20 -10.52
CA THR A 4 -10.43 14.44 -10.06
C THR A 4 -10.44 15.48 -8.95
N THR A 5 -9.75 15.20 -7.84
CA THR A 5 -9.61 16.12 -6.72
C THR A 5 -8.17 16.64 -6.62
N THR A 6 -7.98 17.78 -5.97
CA THR A 6 -6.65 18.37 -5.77
C THR A 6 -6.17 18.09 -4.34
N ILE A 7 -4.99 17.49 -4.22
CA ILE A 7 -4.34 17.27 -2.92
C ILE A 7 -3.17 18.24 -2.81
N PRO A 8 -3.18 19.17 -1.84
CA PRO A 8 -2.03 20.04 -1.60
C PRO A 8 -0.85 19.22 -1.05
N LEU A 9 0.32 19.34 -1.68
CA LEU A 9 1.53 18.63 -1.30
C LEU A 9 2.70 19.62 -1.23
N THR A 10 3.70 19.32 -0.40
CA THR A 10 4.95 20.08 -0.38
C THR A 10 5.75 19.83 -1.67
N LYS A 11 6.66 20.75 -2.02
CA LYS A 11 7.55 20.58 -3.18
C LYS A 11 8.39 19.31 -3.04
N GLU A 12 8.86 19.02 -1.84
CA GLU A 12 9.65 17.84 -1.54
C GLU A 12 8.88 16.54 -1.80
N THR A 13 7.63 16.44 -1.32
CA THR A 13 6.79 15.26 -1.55
C THR A 13 6.50 15.05 -3.03
N ARG A 14 6.21 16.13 -3.77
CA ARG A 14 6.04 16.05 -5.23
C ARG A 14 7.31 15.54 -5.93
N ASP A 15 8.48 15.98 -5.47
CA ASP A 15 9.75 15.59 -6.07
C ASP A 15 10.10 14.12 -5.73
N LEU A 16 9.70 13.62 -4.55
CA LEU A 16 9.74 12.20 -4.22
C LEU A 16 8.80 11.38 -5.13
N LEU A 17 7.57 11.83 -5.33
CA LEU A 17 6.62 11.17 -6.24
C LEU A 17 7.20 11.07 -7.66
N LYS A 18 7.86 12.13 -8.16
CA LYS A 18 8.55 12.08 -9.46
C LYS A 18 9.66 11.03 -9.52
N LYS A 19 10.43 10.84 -8.44
CA LYS A 19 11.49 9.82 -8.38
C LYS A 19 10.94 8.39 -8.41
N HIS A 20 9.76 8.18 -7.83
CA HIS A 20 9.12 6.86 -7.77
C HIS A 20 8.16 6.58 -8.93
N GLY A 21 7.84 7.58 -9.75
CA GLY A 21 7.01 7.43 -10.94
C GLY A 21 7.72 6.65 -12.05
N ARG A 22 6.96 5.84 -12.78
CA ARG A 22 7.43 5.16 -14.00
C ARG A 22 7.11 5.98 -15.24
N LYS A 23 7.82 5.73 -16.34
CA LYS A 23 7.57 6.42 -17.61
C LYS A 23 6.14 6.17 -18.09
N GLY A 24 5.36 7.24 -18.25
CA GLY A 24 3.95 7.17 -18.69
C GLY A 24 2.93 6.93 -17.57
N GLU A 25 3.36 6.85 -16.31
CA GLU A 25 2.48 6.68 -15.15
C GLU A 25 1.92 8.04 -14.68
N THR A 26 0.62 8.10 -14.41
CA THR A 26 0.00 9.29 -13.82
C THR A 26 0.24 9.35 -12.30
N TYR A 27 0.11 10.54 -11.69
CA TYR A 27 0.19 10.64 -10.23
C TYR A 27 -0.89 9.81 -9.53
N ASP A 28 -2.11 9.71 -10.08
CA ASP A 28 -3.18 8.88 -9.52
C ASP A 28 -2.78 7.38 -9.53
N GLN A 29 -2.21 6.89 -10.62
CA GLN A 29 -1.72 5.51 -10.74
C GLN A 29 -0.56 5.24 -9.77
N LEU A 30 0.40 6.16 -9.69
CA LEU A 30 1.52 6.05 -8.75
C LEU A 30 1.02 6.00 -7.30
N ILE A 31 0.10 6.89 -6.93
CA ILE A 31 -0.45 6.96 -5.58
C ILE A 31 -1.22 5.68 -5.26
N ARG A 32 -2.07 5.18 -6.17
CA ARG A 32 -2.77 3.89 -5.99
C ARG A 32 -1.80 2.73 -5.79
N ARG A 33 -0.75 2.64 -6.60
CA ARG A 33 0.28 1.60 -6.46
C ARG A 33 1.01 1.68 -5.11
N LEU A 34 1.30 2.90 -4.64
CA LEU A 34 1.90 3.10 -3.32
C LEU A 34 0.96 2.66 -2.19
N MET A 35 -0.35 2.92 -2.31
CA MET A 35 -1.35 2.44 -1.34
C MET A 35 -1.44 0.91 -1.32
N GLU A 36 -1.47 0.25 -2.48
CA GLU A 36 -1.50 -1.22 -2.57
C GLU A 36 -0.28 -1.85 -1.88
N VAL A 37 0.91 -1.27 -2.08
CA VAL A 37 2.14 -1.75 -1.43
C VAL A 37 2.07 -1.57 0.09
N ALA A 38 1.54 -0.44 0.57
CA ALA A 38 1.37 -0.18 2.00
C ALA A 38 0.37 -1.17 2.63
N GLU A 39 -0.76 -1.44 1.97
CA GLU A 39 -1.77 -2.38 2.43
C GLU A 39 -1.21 -3.82 2.52
N GLN A 40 -0.42 -4.24 1.52
CA GLN A 40 0.26 -5.54 1.56
C GLN A 40 1.27 -5.65 2.70
N LEU A 41 2.02 -4.58 2.97
CA LEU A 41 2.95 -4.53 4.09
C LEU A 41 2.22 -4.63 5.44
N GLU A 42 1.16 -3.83 5.64
CA GLU A 42 0.35 -3.88 6.86
C GLU A 42 -0.30 -5.26 7.05
N PHE A 43 -0.80 -5.86 5.96
CA PHE A 43 -1.36 -7.20 5.99
C PHE A 43 -0.30 -8.23 6.40
N ALA A 44 0.89 -8.17 5.80
CA ALA A 44 1.99 -9.07 6.13
C ALA A 44 2.45 -8.93 7.58
N GLU A 45 2.53 -7.70 8.10
CA GLU A 45 2.86 -7.46 9.51
C GLU A 45 1.78 -8.01 10.46
N ARG A 46 0.51 -7.84 10.10
CA ARG A 46 -0.60 -8.41 10.88
C ARG A 46 -0.57 -9.93 10.90
N GLN A 47 -0.33 -10.57 9.75
CA GLN A 47 -0.21 -12.03 9.66
C GLN A 47 1.00 -12.54 10.44
N LYS A 48 2.14 -11.83 10.40
CA LYS A 48 3.32 -12.17 11.21
C LYS A 48 3.03 -12.10 12.70
N ARG A 49 2.25 -11.10 13.16
CA ARG A 49 1.85 -10.99 14.56
C ARG A 49 0.98 -12.17 14.99
N ILE A 50 -0.04 -12.49 14.20
CA ILE A 50 -0.93 -13.63 14.43
C ILE A 50 -0.12 -14.92 14.51
N LEU A 51 0.77 -15.17 13.54
CA LEU A 51 1.63 -16.36 13.53
C LEU A 51 2.59 -16.43 14.73
N ALA A 52 3.00 -15.28 15.27
CA ALA A 52 3.88 -15.22 16.43
C ALA A 52 3.14 -15.40 17.77
N GLU A 53 1.84 -15.06 17.82
CA GLU A 53 1.04 -15.04 19.06
C GLU A 53 0.04 -16.20 19.16
N GLU A 54 -0.45 -16.76 18.04
CA GLU A 54 -1.45 -17.83 18.04
C GLU A 54 -0.80 -19.23 17.93
N GLU A 55 -1.21 -20.15 18.81
CA GLU A 55 -0.92 -21.57 18.67
C GLU A 55 -1.66 -22.14 17.45
N PHE A 56 -0.92 -22.85 16.59
CA PHE A 56 -1.46 -23.49 15.39
C PHE A 56 -2.55 -24.50 15.75
N THR A 57 -3.79 -24.23 15.34
CA THR A 57 -4.90 -25.20 15.43
C THR A 57 -5.04 -25.95 14.09
N PRO A 58 -4.72 -27.25 14.02
CA PRO A 58 -4.91 -28.03 12.81
C PRO A 58 -6.40 -28.13 12.47
N LEU A 59 -6.76 -27.88 11.20
CA LEU A 59 -8.13 -27.93 10.68
C LEU A 59 -8.68 -29.37 10.52
N GLY A 60 -8.22 -30.32 11.36
CA GLY A 60 -8.47 -31.75 11.23
C GLY A 60 -9.42 -32.36 12.26
N GLU A 61 -10.00 -31.58 13.16
CA GLU A 61 -11.00 -32.06 14.13
C GLU A 61 -12.35 -31.36 13.90
N VAL A 62 -13.13 -31.87 12.93
CA VAL A 62 -14.57 -31.66 12.83
C VAL A 62 -15.26 -32.97 12.48
#